data_AF-A0A2E7N119-F1
#
_entry.id   AF-A0A2E7N119-F1
#
_cell.length_a   1.000
_cell.length_b   1.000
_cell.length_c   1.000
_cell.angle_alpha   90.00
_cell.angle_beta   90.00
_cell.angle_gamma   90.00
#
_symmetry.space_group_name_H-M   'P 1'
#
loop_
_entity.id
_entity.type
_entity.pdbx_description
1 polymer ?
#
loop_
_entity_poly.entity_id
_entity_poly.type
_entity_poly.pdbx_seq_one_letter_code
_entity_poly.pdbx_strand_id
1 'polypeptide(L)'
;MPWIVNYFLLKVKIFLDIYFSFLNTTLRSKVMKENIVEEFDDLADLLARKKNNLAMQARLREESKDLDIAIARHPRVAEQVKLSNNTGGATRIDFAEYDFDIKVDFRVKREWDQSRIHDIYEAGQIPEKLFPFNLEFKENKKETTALAEQHPTIYQKLSEALTTKISDRPYVSFLDKRKK
;
A
#
# COMPACT_ATOMS: atom_id res chain seq x y z
N MET A 1 54.87 -42.17 -27.27
CA MET A 1 53.96 -42.05 -26.11
C MET A 1 54.27 -40.82 -25.22
N PRO A 2 53.95 -39.58 -25.64
CA PRO A 2 53.98 -38.41 -24.73
C PRO A 2 52.58 -37.83 -24.39
N TRP A 3 51.51 -38.30 -25.04
CA TRP A 3 50.17 -37.69 -24.93
C TRP A 3 49.41 -38.06 -23.65
N ILE A 4 49.71 -39.20 -23.04
CA ILE A 4 48.99 -39.68 -21.83
C ILE A 4 49.46 -38.92 -20.57
N VAL A 5 50.75 -38.57 -20.48
CA VAL A 5 51.31 -37.82 -19.35
C VAL A 5 50.73 -36.40 -19.31
N ASN A 6 50.54 -35.78 -20.48
CA ASN A 6 50.00 -34.42 -20.59
C ASN A 6 48.52 -34.34 -20.17
N TYR A 7 47.75 -35.39 -20.46
CA TYR A 7 46.34 -35.46 -20.06
C TYR A 7 46.16 -35.69 -18.56
N PHE A 8 47.06 -36.46 -17.93
CA PHE A 8 47.04 -36.69 -16.49
C PHE A 8 47.42 -35.42 -15.71
N LEU A 9 48.46 -34.70 -16.16
CA LEU A 9 48.87 -33.43 -15.56
C LEU A 9 47.80 -32.33 -15.69
N LEU A 10 47.07 -32.30 -16.82
CA LEU A 10 45.97 -31.37 -17.01
C LEU A 10 44.81 -31.63 -16.04
N LYS A 11 44.46 -32.91 -15.80
CA LYS A 11 43.42 -33.28 -14.83
C LYS A 11 43.81 -32.95 -13.39
N VAL A 12 45.06 -33.18 -13.01
CA VAL A 12 45.57 -32.85 -11.67
C VAL A 12 45.56 -31.33 -11.44
N LYS A 13 45.94 -30.53 -12.45
CA LYS A 13 45.89 -29.07 -12.36
C LYS A 13 44.47 -28.54 -12.20
N ILE A 14 43.52 -29.03 -13.00
CA ILE A 14 42.10 -28.66 -12.88
C ILE A 14 41.54 -29.04 -11.50
N PHE A 15 41.91 -30.21 -10.98
CA PHE A 15 41.47 -30.66 -9.66
C PHE A 15 42.02 -29.79 -8.52
N LEU A 16 43.30 -29.40 -8.61
CA LEU A 16 43.91 -28.48 -7.65
C LEU A 16 43.27 -27.08 -7.72
N ASP A 17 43.01 -26.55 -8.91
CA ASP A 17 42.38 -25.23 -9.08
C ASP A 17 40.95 -25.21 -8.51
N ILE A 18 40.18 -26.29 -8.72
CA ILE A 18 38.84 -26.45 -8.12
C ILE A 18 38.94 -26.57 -6.59
N TYR A 19 39.90 -27.36 -6.08
CA TYR A 19 40.08 -27.54 -4.64
C TYR A 19 40.51 -26.24 -3.94
N PHE A 20 41.44 -25.47 -4.53
CA PHE A 20 41.85 -24.16 -4.02
C PHE A 20 40.73 -23.12 -4.11
N SER A 21 39.93 -23.15 -5.19
CA SER A 21 38.72 -22.33 -5.27
C SER A 21 37.76 -22.67 -4.14
N PHE A 22 37.46 -23.95 -3.93
CA PHE A 22 36.55 -24.41 -2.87
C PHE A 22 37.06 -24.09 -1.45
N LEU A 23 38.37 -24.24 -1.20
CA LEU A 23 38.99 -23.86 0.07
C LEU A 23 38.89 -22.35 0.31
N ASN A 24 39.15 -21.52 -0.72
CA ASN A 24 39.00 -20.08 -0.63
C ASN A 24 37.55 -19.67 -0.38
N THR A 25 36.57 -20.29 -1.03
CA THR A 25 35.14 -19.99 -0.78
C THR A 25 34.73 -20.39 0.64
N THR A 26 35.27 -21.50 1.16
CA THR A 26 34.96 -21.99 2.51
C THR A 26 35.65 -21.15 3.59
N LEU A 27 36.89 -20.73 3.38
CA LEU A 27 37.58 -19.78 4.26
C LEU A 27 36.90 -18.42 4.22
N ARG A 28 36.47 -17.94 3.05
CA ARG A 28 35.74 -16.67 2.91
C ARG A 28 34.35 -16.73 3.55
N SER A 29 33.66 -17.88 3.49
CA SER A 29 32.38 -18.08 4.20
C SER A 29 32.56 -18.24 5.71
N LYS A 30 33.70 -18.77 6.17
CA LYS A 30 34.05 -18.86 7.59
C LYS A 30 34.45 -17.50 8.17
N VAL A 31 35.14 -16.66 7.39
CA VAL A 31 35.45 -15.26 7.73
C VAL A 31 34.18 -14.37 7.67
N MET A 32 33.21 -14.67 6.80
CA MET A 32 31.91 -13.98 6.80
C MET A 32 30.95 -14.42 7.92
N LYS A 33 31.31 -15.44 8.72
CA LYS A 33 30.51 -15.87 9.89
C LYS A 33 30.91 -15.19 11.20
N GLU A 34 31.91 -14.31 11.18
CA GLU A 34 32.25 -13.47 12.32
C GLU A 34 31.64 -12.08 12.12
N ASN A 35 30.60 -11.81 12.90
CA ASN A 35 29.98 -10.50 13.15
C ASN A 35 29.11 -9.91 12.02
N ILE A 36 27.98 -10.56 11.72
CA ILE A 36 26.76 -9.76 11.48
C ILE A 36 26.25 -9.35 12.87
N VAL A 37 26.83 -8.28 13.42
CA VAL A 37 26.06 -7.47 14.36
C VAL A 37 24.96 -6.89 13.49
N GLU A 38 23.72 -7.32 13.66
CA GLU A 38 22.59 -6.53 13.18
C GLU A 38 22.69 -5.19 13.91
N GLU A 39 23.35 -4.20 13.28
CA GLU A 39 23.26 -2.81 13.71
C GLU A 39 21.81 -2.41 13.51
N PHE A 40 21.02 -2.56 14.58
CA PHE A 40 19.72 -1.94 14.66
C PHE A 40 19.96 -0.43 14.65
N ASP A 41 19.49 0.25 13.60
CA ASP A 41 19.37 1.72 13.62
C ASP A 41 18.70 2.13 14.95
N ASP A 42 19.26 3.12 15.64
CA ASP A 42 18.70 3.56 16.92
C ASP A 42 17.21 3.92 16.75
N LEU A 43 16.38 3.44 17.66
CA LEU A 43 14.94 3.65 17.62
C LEU A 43 14.62 5.15 17.61
N ALA A 44 15.40 5.96 18.31
CA ALA A 44 15.23 7.42 18.31
C ALA A 44 15.44 8.01 16.91
N ASP A 45 16.48 7.57 16.19
CA ASP A 45 16.78 8.00 14.83
C ASP A 45 15.71 7.54 13.85
N LEU A 46 15.25 6.29 13.94
CA LEU A 46 14.16 5.76 13.13
C LEU A 46 12.86 6.55 13.32
N LEU A 47 12.51 6.88 14.56
CA LEU A 47 11.33 7.68 14.88
C LEU A 47 11.47 9.13 14.39
N ALA A 48 12.65 9.74 14.50
CA ALA A 48 12.91 11.09 13.99
C ALA A 48 12.78 11.13 12.45
N ARG A 49 13.42 10.19 11.75
CA ARG A 49 13.29 10.03 10.28
C ARG A 49 11.84 9.82 9.88
N LYS A 50 11.11 8.95 10.59
CA LYS A 50 9.68 8.71 10.33
C LYS A 50 8.83 9.96 10.51
N LYS A 51 9.06 10.73 11.57
CA LYS A 51 8.35 11.99 11.83
C LYS A 51 8.59 13.01 10.70
N ASN A 52 9.84 13.15 10.26
CA ASN A 52 10.20 14.03 9.14
C ASN A 52 9.54 13.58 7.82
N ASN A 53 9.52 12.27 7.55
CA ASN A 53 8.85 11.73 6.36
C ASN A 53 7.35 12.01 6.36
N LEU A 54 6.67 11.85 7.51
CA LEU A 54 5.24 12.17 7.62
C LEU A 54 4.98 13.67 7.42
N ALA A 55 5.82 14.54 7.99
CA ALA A 55 5.71 15.98 7.79
C ALA A 55 5.94 16.38 6.32
N MET A 56 6.94 15.79 5.67
CA MET A 56 7.19 16.01 4.24
C MET A 56 6.03 15.54 3.37
N GLN A 57 5.47 14.36 3.66
CA GLN A 57 4.28 13.87 2.95
C GLN A 57 3.07 14.80 3.11
N ALA A 58 2.87 15.36 4.30
CA ALA A 58 1.81 16.34 4.52
C ALA A 58 2.05 17.61 3.68
N ARG A 59 3.28 18.13 3.65
CA ARG A 59 3.65 19.30 2.85
C ARG A 59 3.45 19.06 1.35
N LEU A 60 3.95 17.94 0.83
CA LEU A 60 3.79 17.56 -0.58
C LEU A 60 2.33 17.40 -1.00
N ARG A 61 1.44 16.95 -0.10
CA ARG A 61 0.00 16.90 -0.38
C ARG A 61 -0.61 18.29 -0.54
N GLU A 62 -0.22 19.25 0.30
CA GLU A 62 -0.73 20.62 0.18
C GLU A 62 -0.17 21.31 -1.07
N GLU A 63 1.15 21.16 -1.32
CA GLU A 63 1.79 21.67 -2.54
C GLU A 63 1.13 21.08 -3.80
N SER A 64 0.85 19.78 -3.82
CA SER A 64 0.15 19.12 -4.92
C SER A 64 -1.26 19.67 -5.12
N LYS A 65 -2.00 19.92 -4.03
CA LYS A 65 -3.35 20.50 -4.08
C LYS A 65 -3.33 21.93 -4.62
N ASP A 66 -2.36 22.74 -4.22
CA ASP A 66 -2.19 24.10 -4.74
C ASP A 66 -1.86 24.09 -6.23
N LEU A 67 -1.04 23.14 -6.68
CA LEU A 67 -0.75 22.93 -8.10
C LEU A 67 -2.00 22.51 -8.88
N ASP A 68 -2.82 21.61 -8.35
CA ASP A 68 -4.10 21.22 -8.98
C ASP A 68 -5.03 22.44 -9.16
N ILE A 69 -5.11 23.31 -8.14
CA ILE A 69 -5.89 24.56 -8.20
C ILE A 69 -5.33 25.52 -9.26
N ALA A 70 -4.00 25.65 -9.34
CA ALA A 70 -3.35 26.51 -10.33
C ALA A 70 -3.60 26.01 -11.76
N ILE A 71 -3.48 24.70 -12.00
CA ILE A 71 -3.77 24.06 -13.29
C ILE A 71 -5.24 24.29 -13.67
N ALA A 72 -6.18 24.09 -12.74
CA ALA A 72 -7.61 24.29 -13.01
C ALA A 72 -7.97 25.74 -13.35
N ARG A 73 -7.20 26.72 -12.84
CA ARG A 73 -7.38 28.16 -13.14
C ARG A 73 -6.71 28.59 -14.45
N HIS A 74 -5.83 27.77 -15.02
CA HIS A 74 -5.12 28.12 -16.23
C HIS A 74 -6.12 28.30 -17.40
N PRO A 75 -6.04 29.36 -18.22
CA PRO A 75 -7.05 29.67 -19.25
C PRO A 75 -7.38 28.49 -20.19
N ARG A 76 -6.36 27.70 -20.56
CA ARG A 76 -6.53 26.52 -21.42
C ARG A 76 -7.33 25.37 -20.81
N VAL A 77 -7.44 25.34 -19.48
CA VAL A 77 -8.14 24.31 -18.71
C VAL A 77 -9.45 24.87 -18.13
N ALA A 78 -9.48 26.17 -17.79
CA ALA A 78 -10.56 26.83 -17.08
C ALA A 78 -11.92 26.75 -17.78
N GLU A 79 -11.97 26.78 -19.11
CA GLU A 79 -13.22 26.64 -19.86
C GLU A 79 -13.80 25.22 -19.76
N GLN A 80 -12.95 24.20 -19.90
CA GLN A 80 -13.36 22.80 -19.75
C GLN A 80 -13.72 22.45 -18.30
N VAL A 81 -13.04 23.10 -17.34
CA VAL A 81 -13.38 23.06 -15.91
C VAL A 81 -14.79 23.61 -15.67
N LYS A 82 -15.13 24.78 -16.23
CA LYS A 82 -16.46 25.39 -16.06
C LYS A 82 -17.58 24.51 -16.64
N LEU A 83 -17.36 23.92 -17.82
CA LEU A 83 -18.31 23.00 -18.45
C LEU A 83 -18.53 21.75 -17.59
N SER A 84 -17.45 21.14 -17.12
CA SER A 84 -17.48 19.88 -16.35
C SER A 84 -18.05 20.07 -14.93
N ASN A 85 -17.86 21.24 -14.32
CA ASN A 85 -18.40 21.56 -13.00
C ASN A 85 -19.95 21.53 -12.96
N ASN A 86 -20.60 21.84 -14.07
CA ASN A 86 -22.06 21.88 -14.16
C ASN A 86 -22.70 20.51 -14.45
N THR A 87 -21.99 19.62 -15.15
CA THR A 87 -22.51 18.31 -15.55
C THR A 87 -22.06 17.17 -14.63
N GLY A 88 -20.99 17.38 -13.87
CA GLY A 88 -20.27 16.32 -13.19
C GLY A 88 -19.56 15.37 -14.16
N GLY A 89 -18.60 14.60 -13.64
CA GLY A 89 -17.88 13.59 -14.41
C GLY A 89 -16.43 13.97 -14.73
N ALA A 90 -15.79 13.14 -15.57
CA ALA A 90 -14.39 13.28 -15.92
C ALA A 90 -14.22 13.63 -17.40
N THR A 91 -13.44 14.68 -17.66
CA THR A 91 -13.12 15.17 -19.02
C THR A 91 -11.63 15.04 -19.25
N ARG A 92 -11.25 14.50 -20.42
CA ARG A 92 -9.85 14.42 -20.86
C ARG A 92 -9.54 15.62 -21.74
N ILE A 93 -8.48 16.34 -21.40
CA ILE A 93 -7.98 17.49 -22.14
C ILE A 93 -6.71 17.04 -22.87
N ASP A 94 -6.79 17.02 -24.20
CA ASP A 94 -5.66 16.70 -25.07
C ASP A 94 -4.83 17.96 -25.31
N PHE A 95 -3.52 17.83 -25.17
CA PHE A 95 -2.55 18.85 -25.49
C PHE A 95 -1.53 18.26 -26.46
N ALA A 96 -1.71 18.51 -27.75
CA ALA A 96 -0.90 17.94 -28.83
C ALA A 96 0.61 18.20 -28.71
N GLU A 97 1.03 19.19 -27.91
CA GLU A 97 2.43 19.51 -27.64
C GLU A 97 3.08 18.74 -26.47
N TYR A 98 2.32 17.95 -25.70
CA TYR A 98 2.81 17.18 -24.56
C TYR A 98 2.62 15.68 -24.78
N ASP A 99 3.53 14.87 -24.23
CA ASP A 99 3.42 13.39 -24.27
C ASP A 99 2.37 12.84 -23.28
N PHE A 100 1.51 13.69 -22.74
CA PHE A 100 0.51 13.33 -21.75
C PHE A 100 -0.74 14.20 -21.86
N ASP A 101 -1.88 13.58 -21.55
CA ASP A 101 -3.15 14.28 -21.43
C ASP A 101 -3.47 14.57 -19.98
N ILE A 102 -4.21 15.64 -19.74
CA ILE A 102 -4.71 15.98 -18.41
C ILE A 102 -6.13 15.47 -18.28
N LYS A 103 -6.41 14.71 -17.22
CA LYS A 103 -7.78 14.32 -16.85
C LYS A 103 -8.27 15.24 -15.73
N VAL A 104 -9.32 15.99 -16.00
CA VAL A 104 -10.01 16.80 -14.98
C VAL A 104 -11.26 16.05 -14.53
N ASP A 105 -11.32 15.68 -13.25
CA ASP A 105 -12.42 14.89 -12.67
C ASP A 105 -13.18 15.72 -11.63
N PHE A 106 -14.41 16.11 -11.96
CA PHE A 106 -15.34 16.70 -11.00
C PHE A 106 -16.12 15.57 -10.35
N ARG A 107 -15.60 15.09 -9.20
CA ARG A 107 -16.29 14.13 -8.34
C ARG A 107 -17.52 14.78 -7.71
N VAL A 108 -18.63 14.79 -8.43
CA VAL A 108 -19.94 15.02 -7.82
C VAL A 108 -20.15 13.89 -6.82
N LYS A 109 -20.21 14.23 -5.53
CA LYS A 109 -20.59 13.27 -4.49
C LYS A 109 -22.06 12.92 -4.67
N ARG A 110 -22.31 11.85 -5.42
CA ARG A 110 -23.62 11.20 -5.47
C ARG A 110 -23.66 10.21 -4.30
N GLU A 111 -24.47 10.50 -3.31
CA GLU A 111 -24.68 9.64 -2.16
C GLU A 111 -26.04 8.96 -2.31
N TRP A 112 -26.04 7.63 -2.22
CA TRP A 112 -27.27 6.86 -2.21
C TRP A 112 -27.76 6.73 -0.77
N ASP A 113 -29.05 6.97 -0.54
CA ASP A 113 -29.68 6.74 0.75
C ASP A 113 -29.67 5.23 1.08
N GLN A 114 -28.74 4.85 1.95
CA GLN A 114 -28.52 3.45 2.32
C GLN A 114 -29.71 2.86 3.09
N SER A 115 -30.39 3.68 3.91
CA SER A 115 -31.59 3.23 4.63
C SER A 115 -32.70 2.90 3.65
N ARG A 116 -32.92 3.77 2.66
CA ARG A 116 -33.93 3.52 1.64
C ARG A 116 -33.62 2.30 0.78
N ILE A 117 -32.35 2.10 0.41
CA ILE A 117 -31.92 0.91 -0.35
C ILE A 117 -32.13 -0.36 0.46
N HIS A 118 -31.81 -0.34 1.75
CA HIS A 118 -32.05 -1.47 2.66
C HIS A 118 -33.54 -1.82 2.75
N ASP A 119 -34.42 -0.81 2.89
CA ASP A 119 -35.86 -1.04 2.92
C ASP A 119 -36.38 -1.66 1.61
N ILE A 120 -35.86 -1.25 0.45
CA ILE A 120 -36.20 -1.81 -0.86
C ILE A 120 -35.76 -3.28 -0.97
N TYR A 121 -34.57 -3.59 -0.43
CA TYR A 121 -34.01 -4.94 -0.38
C TYR A 121 -34.84 -5.87 0.53
N GLU A 122 -35.09 -5.46 1.78
CA GLU A 122 -35.90 -6.22 2.75
C GLU A 122 -37.34 -6.43 2.26
N ALA A 123 -37.92 -5.43 1.58
CA ALA A 123 -39.25 -5.54 1.00
C ALA A 123 -39.31 -6.44 -0.25
N GLY A 124 -38.18 -6.98 -0.73
CA GLY A 124 -38.12 -7.90 -1.87
C GLY A 124 -38.58 -7.27 -3.19
N GLN A 125 -38.52 -5.94 -3.32
CA GLN A 125 -39.02 -5.21 -4.49
C GLN A 125 -38.19 -5.46 -5.75
N ILE A 126 -36.93 -5.87 -5.58
CA ILE A 126 -36.01 -6.17 -6.67
C ILE A 126 -35.49 -7.61 -6.44
N PRO A 127 -35.57 -8.50 -7.44
CA PRO A 127 -34.98 -9.83 -7.34
C PRO A 127 -33.47 -9.75 -7.05
N GLU A 128 -32.95 -10.61 -6.19
CA GLU A 128 -31.54 -10.60 -5.74
C GLU A 128 -30.54 -10.58 -6.91
N LYS A 129 -30.82 -11.32 -8.00
CA LYS A 129 -29.98 -11.35 -9.20
C LYS A 129 -29.91 -10.03 -9.97
N LEU A 130 -30.87 -9.13 -9.75
CA LEU A 130 -30.97 -7.82 -10.40
C LEU A 130 -30.65 -6.68 -9.43
N PHE A 131 -30.35 -6.98 -8.18
CA PHE A 131 -30.03 -5.97 -7.17
C PHE A 131 -28.57 -5.54 -7.33
N PRO A 132 -28.29 -4.27 -7.69
CA PRO A 132 -26.95 -3.83 -8.08
C PRO A 132 -26.06 -3.43 -6.88
N PHE A 133 -26.49 -3.69 -5.64
CA PHE A 133 -25.77 -3.31 -4.43
C PHE A 133 -25.32 -4.55 -3.65
N ASN A 134 -24.10 -4.50 -3.11
CA ASN A 134 -23.64 -5.46 -2.13
C ASN A 134 -24.11 -5.01 -0.73
N LEU A 135 -24.51 -5.97 0.10
CA LEU A 135 -24.91 -5.70 1.48
C LEU A 135 -23.65 -5.70 2.36
N GLU A 136 -23.14 -4.51 2.67
CA GLU A 136 -21.94 -4.34 3.50
C GLU A 136 -22.32 -3.86 4.90
N PHE A 137 -21.95 -4.62 5.92
CA PHE A 137 -22.09 -4.19 7.32
C PHE A 137 -20.91 -3.31 7.70
N LYS A 138 -21.17 -2.03 7.95
CA LYS A 138 -20.15 -1.11 8.44
C LYS A 138 -20.05 -1.19 9.96
N GLU A 139 -18.93 -1.70 10.44
CA GLU A 139 -18.67 -1.84 11.88
C GLU A 139 -18.62 -0.48 12.60
N ASN A 140 -19.44 -0.31 13.64
CA ASN A 140 -19.27 0.76 14.61
C ASN A 140 -18.32 0.30 15.73
N LYS A 141 -17.03 0.62 15.61
CA LYS A 141 -15.99 0.16 16.54
C LYS A 141 -16.29 0.43 18.01
N LYS A 142 -16.93 1.56 18.35
CA LYS A 142 -17.25 1.90 19.74
C LYS A 142 -18.27 0.93 20.31
N GLU A 143 -19.34 0.69 19.57
CA GLU A 143 -20.41 -0.23 19.97
C GLU A 143 -19.94 -1.67 19.94
N THR A 144 -19.14 -2.07 18.95
CA THR A 144 -18.56 -3.42 18.89
C THR A 144 -17.64 -3.70 20.07
N THR A 145 -16.81 -2.71 20.47
CA THR A 145 -15.93 -2.84 21.64
C THR A 145 -16.75 -2.90 22.93
N ALA A 146 -17.77 -2.05 23.08
CA ALA A 146 -18.69 -2.12 24.22
C ALA A 146 -19.45 -3.45 24.28
N LEU A 147 -19.84 -4.01 23.13
CA LEU A 147 -20.48 -5.32 23.03
C LEU A 147 -19.54 -6.44 23.45
N ALA A 148 -18.27 -6.37 23.06
CA ALA A 148 -17.24 -7.32 23.50
C ALA A 148 -17.04 -7.30 25.02
N GLU A 149 -17.10 -6.11 25.63
CA GLU A 149 -16.95 -5.94 27.09
C GLU A 149 -18.21 -6.35 27.87
N GLN A 150 -19.40 -5.98 27.39
CA GLN A 150 -20.67 -6.16 28.11
C GLN A 150 -21.33 -7.51 27.85
N HIS A 151 -21.19 -8.04 26.63
CA HIS A 151 -21.84 -9.28 26.17
C HIS A 151 -20.88 -10.17 25.38
N PRO A 152 -19.84 -10.74 26.03
CA PRO A 152 -18.76 -11.45 25.35
C PRO A 152 -19.23 -12.67 24.55
N THR A 153 -20.28 -13.38 24.98
CA THR A 153 -20.84 -14.53 24.25
C THR A 153 -21.55 -14.15 22.95
N ILE A 154 -22.14 -12.96 22.89
CA ILE A 154 -22.76 -12.42 21.67
C ILE A 154 -21.66 -11.95 20.72
N TYR A 155 -20.65 -11.26 21.25
CA TYR A 155 -19.49 -10.85 20.48
C TYR A 155 -18.74 -12.05 19.87
N GLN A 156 -18.62 -13.16 20.61
CA GLN A 156 -17.93 -14.36 20.13
C GLN A 156 -18.55 -14.90 18.84
N LYS A 157 -19.89 -14.96 18.75
CA LYS A 157 -20.60 -15.36 17.52
C LYS A 157 -20.32 -14.42 16.35
N LEU A 158 -20.24 -13.12 16.61
CA LEU A 158 -19.87 -12.11 15.61
C LEU A 158 -18.41 -12.28 15.15
N SER A 159 -17.52 -12.63 16.08
CA SER A 159 -16.08 -12.78 15.82
C SER A 159 -15.74 -13.99 14.96
N GLU A 160 -16.61 -15.02 14.92
CA GLU A 160 -16.43 -16.19 14.05
C GLU A 160 -16.44 -15.83 12.56
N ALA A 161 -17.10 -14.73 12.18
CA ALA A 161 -17.12 -14.21 10.81
C ALA A 161 -15.92 -13.30 10.48
N LEU A 162 -15.05 -12.97 11.44
CA LEU A 162 -13.89 -12.09 11.22
C LEU A 162 -12.78 -12.84 10.49
N THR A 163 -12.57 -12.53 9.22
CA THR A 163 -11.35 -12.91 8.50
C THR A 163 -10.26 -11.86 8.72
N THR A 164 -9.24 -12.18 9.50
CA THR A 164 -8.07 -11.31 9.65
C THR A 164 -7.05 -11.60 8.55
N LYS A 165 -6.79 -10.60 7.71
CA LYS A 165 -5.61 -10.59 6.84
C LYS A 165 -4.54 -9.76 7.51
N ILE A 166 -3.38 -10.36 7.79
CA ILE A 166 -2.22 -9.62 8.27
C ILE A 166 -1.77 -8.73 7.11
N SER A 167 -1.73 -7.41 7.33
CA SER A 167 -1.15 -6.46 6.39
C SER A 167 0.31 -6.84 6.15
N ASP A 168 0.74 -6.90 4.88
CA ASP A 168 2.12 -7.25 4.48
C ASP A 168 3.20 -6.36 5.12
N ARG A 169 2.82 -5.21 5.71
CA ARG A 169 3.72 -4.33 6.46
C ARG A 169 3.13 -3.85 7.79
N PRO A 170 3.96 -3.74 8.85
CA PRO A 170 3.56 -3.08 10.09
C PRO A 170 3.41 -1.56 9.88
N TYR A 171 2.36 -0.98 10.48
CA TYR A 171 2.12 0.46 10.46
C TYR A 171 2.36 1.07 11.84
N VAL A 172 3.31 2.01 11.94
CA VAL A 172 3.59 2.77 13.19
C VAL A 172 2.99 4.17 13.08
N SER A 173 2.11 4.56 14.00
CA SER A 173 1.53 5.90 14.10
C SER A 173 1.94 6.59 15.39
N PHE A 174 2.12 7.91 15.35
CA PHE A 174 2.32 8.71 16.56
C PHE A 174 0.95 9.03 17.18
N LEU A 175 0.82 8.80 18.48
CA LEU A 175 -0.36 9.15 19.27
C LEU A 175 0.03 10.21 20.31
N ASP A 176 -0.88 11.14 20.59
CA ASP A 176 -0.69 12.08 21.68
C ASP A 176 -0.62 11.34 23.01
N LYS A 177 0.24 11.82 23.92
CA LYS A 177 0.30 11.27 25.27
C LYS A 177 -1.05 11.48 25.95
N ARG A 178 -1.57 10.44 26.60
CA ARG A 178 -2.78 10.54 27.43
C ARG A 178 -2.55 11.67 28.45
N LYS A 179 -3.45 12.66 28.49
CA LYS A 179 -3.47 13.66 29.57
C LYS A 179 -3.75 12.89 30.86
N LYS A 180 -2.82 12.98 31.81
CA LYS A 180 -3.05 12.53 33.19
C LYS A 180 -3.95 13.54 33.89
#